data_AF-A0A517NL15-F1
#
_entry.id   AF-A0A517NL15-F1
#
_cell.length_a   1.000
_cell.length_b   1.000
_cell.length_c   1.000
_cell.angle_alpha   90.00
_cell.angle_beta   90.00
_cell.angle_gamma   90.00
#
_symmetry.space_group_name_H-M   'P 1'
#
loop_
_entity.id
_entity.type
_entity.pdbx_description
1 polymer ?
#
loop_
_entity_poly.entity_id
_entity_poly.type
_entity_poly.pdbx_seq_one_letter_code
_entity_poly.pdbx_strand_id
1 'polypeptide(L)'
;MMWVEFFCGIGGVAEAMRQLASDGGRADLKTYHAIDIDHDCGRVYQHNFGLAVDCRTIESVHWDNLADAGKLTSHSNTAKHGNPGGLAGPGNPIDQQDGRDRKLETAGDHDPVHWWLSPPCQPYCRRGTGDYVNDRRCDALLALIAWMRAQPKRIPAKIVIENVPLFASSSHADQLRDALCINGYRITEATLCPTQFGIPNRRLRYYMIANQSHQVSIDVPADASLRFTIPDILDPMPNVDSTRWISPQIANDYAAAMDVVDADDAAATSACFASGYGKSMIRSGSYVRHGERLRRFSPTEVSRLMGFSARFQFPPDLSDRKRWKMLGNSLSIPVVKSLLL
;
A
#
# COMPACT_ATOMS: atom_id res chain seq x y z
N MET A 1 -7.86 4.92 -17.52
CA MET A 1 -8.54 3.99 -16.58
C MET A 1 -8.57 4.59 -15.19
N MET A 2 -9.75 4.67 -14.56
CA MET A 2 -9.94 5.30 -13.26
C MET A 2 -9.93 4.26 -12.14
N TRP A 3 -9.10 4.47 -11.11
CA TRP A 3 -9.01 3.57 -9.97
C TRP A 3 -9.50 4.21 -8.67
N VAL A 4 -10.23 3.44 -7.88
CA VAL A 4 -10.54 3.74 -6.48
C VAL A 4 -9.71 2.82 -5.60
N GLU A 5 -8.90 3.38 -4.72
CA GLU A 5 -8.09 2.65 -3.74
C GLU A 5 -8.81 2.61 -2.39
N PHE A 6 -9.34 1.45 -2.01
CA PHE A 6 -9.84 1.19 -0.67
C PHE A 6 -8.72 0.65 0.21
N PHE A 7 -8.66 1.13 1.45
CA PHE A 7 -7.58 0.80 2.38
C PHE A 7 -6.22 1.19 1.78
N CYS A 8 -6.14 2.41 1.23
CA CYS A 8 -5.03 2.82 0.37
C CYS A 8 -3.68 2.89 1.11
N GLY A 9 -3.70 2.96 2.45
CA GLY A 9 -2.52 3.13 3.27
C GLY A 9 -1.67 4.30 2.78
N ILE A 10 -0.39 4.04 2.56
CA ILE A 10 0.56 5.05 2.06
C ILE A 10 0.62 5.14 0.52
N GLY A 11 -0.29 4.49 -0.20
CA GLY A 11 -0.43 4.58 -1.66
C GLY A 11 0.50 3.66 -2.44
N GLY A 12 0.53 2.38 -2.08
CA GLY A 12 1.31 1.38 -2.84
C GLY A 12 0.82 1.21 -4.29
N VAL A 13 -0.50 1.33 -4.53
CA VAL A 13 -1.07 1.23 -5.88
C VAL A 13 -0.80 2.50 -6.67
N ALA A 14 -1.02 3.68 -6.07
CA ALA A 14 -0.63 4.96 -6.68
C ALA A 14 0.85 5.01 -7.06
N GLU A 15 1.75 4.46 -6.21
CA GLU A 15 3.17 4.38 -6.54
C GLU A 15 3.43 3.48 -7.74
N ALA A 16 2.79 2.31 -7.81
CA ALA A 16 2.90 1.41 -8.96
C ALA A 16 2.43 2.08 -10.26
N MET A 17 1.29 2.79 -10.23
CA MET A 17 0.77 3.55 -11.37
C MET A 17 1.73 4.68 -11.79
N ARG A 18 2.26 5.44 -10.82
CA ARG A 18 3.23 6.52 -11.07
C ARG A 18 4.48 5.99 -11.77
N GLN A 19 4.98 4.83 -11.35
CA GLN A 19 6.12 4.18 -12.01
C GLN A 19 5.76 3.68 -13.41
N LEU A 20 4.62 3.00 -13.59
CA LEU A 20 4.16 2.54 -14.92
C LEU A 20 3.96 3.69 -15.92
N ALA A 21 3.50 4.85 -15.45
CA ALA A 21 3.40 6.05 -16.26
C ALA A 21 4.79 6.60 -16.63
N SER A 22 5.73 6.61 -15.68
CA SER A 22 7.10 7.09 -15.89
C SER A 22 7.92 6.18 -16.82
N ASP A 23 7.66 4.87 -16.78
CA ASP A 23 8.30 3.86 -17.63
C ASP A 23 7.75 3.89 -19.07
N GLY A 24 6.82 4.80 -19.39
CA GLY A 24 6.18 4.92 -20.70
C GLY A 24 5.11 3.85 -21.00
N GLY A 25 4.81 2.98 -20.03
CA GLY A 25 3.96 1.82 -20.24
C GLY A 25 2.45 2.09 -20.12
N ARG A 26 2.00 2.85 -19.11
CA ARG A 26 0.57 3.04 -18.80
C ARG A 26 0.25 4.40 -18.14
N ALA A 27 0.46 5.49 -18.88
CA ALA A 27 0.12 6.84 -18.40
C ALA A 27 -1.39 7.08 -18.21
N ASP A 28 -2.24 6.17 -18.72
CA ASP A 28 -3.69 6.19 -18.58
C ASP A 28 -4.19 5.72 -17.19
N LEU A 29 -3.33 5.08 -16.40
CA LEU A 29 -3.69 4.61 -15.05
C LEU A 29 -3.62 5.78 -14.06
N LYS A 30 -4.75 6.05 -13.39
CA LYS A 30 -4.82 7.11 -12.39
C LYS A 30 -5.70 6.70 -11.21
N THR A 31 -5.21 6.91 -10.00
CA THR A 31 -6.07 6.90 -8.81
C THR A 31 -6.92 8.16 -8.82
N TYR A 32 -8.22 7.96 -8.89
CA TYR A 32 -9.21 9.03 -8.84
C TYR A 32 -9.67 9.32 -7.41
N HIS A 33 -9.77 8.26 -6.59
CA HIS A 33 -10.23 8.38 -5.21
C HIS A 33 -9.49 7.39 -4.33
N ALA A 34 -9.11 7.81 -3.13
CA ALA A 34 -8.37 7.00 -2.17
C ALA A 34 -9.03 7.12 -0.79
N ILE A 35 -9.20 5.97 -0.12
CA ILE A 35 -9.95 5.86 1.13
C ILE A 35 -9.11 5.07 2.13
N ASP A 36 -8.84 5.67 3.30
CA ASP A 36 -8.21 5.00 4.42
C ASP A 36 -8.48 5.78 5.71
N ILE A 37 -8.92 5.07 6.76
CA ILE A 37 -9.26 5.69 8.05
C ILE A 37 -8.03 6.22 8.81
N ASP A 38 -6.82 5.75 8.50
CA ASP A 38 -5.59 6.20 9.15
C ASP A 38 -5.14 7.54 8.58
N HIS A 39 -5.40 8.62 9.31
CA HIS A 39 -5.00 9.97 8.94
C HIS A 39 -3.50 10.15 8.72
N ASP A 40 -2.64 9.42 9.43
CA ASP A 40 -1.19 9.51 9.19
C ASP A 40 -0.83 8.86 7.84
N CYS A 41 -1.48 7.74 7.48
CA CYS A 41 -1.37 7.17 6.14
C CYS A 41 -1.88 8.15 5.07
N GLY A 42 -3.04 8.77 5.30
CA GLY A 42 -3.61 9.80 4.41
C GLY A 42 -2.68 10.99 4.19
N ARG A 43 -2.00 11.47 5.24
CA ARG A 43 -0.97 12.52 5.14
C ARG A 43 0.21 12.09 4.27
N VAL A 44 0.71 10.86 4.43
CA VAL A 44 1.81 10.33 3.60
C VAL A 44 1.36 10.20 2.14
N TYR A 45 0.16 9.67 1.91
CA TYR A 45 -0.40 9.53 0.57
C TYR A 45 -0.49 10.91 -0.12
N GLN A 46 -1.15 11.88 0.52
CA GLN A 46 -1.31 13.21 -0.05
C GLN A 46 0.02 13.91 -0.29
N HIS A 47 1.00 13.76 0.60
CA HIS A 47 2.34 14.32 0.44
C HIS A 47 3.02 13.83 -0.85
N ASN A 48 2.81 12.57 -1.25
CA ASN A 48 3.49 11.97 -2.40
C ASN A 48 2.71 12.11 -3.71
N PHE A 49 1.38 12.12 -3.66
CA PHE A 49 0.53 12.02 -4.86
C PHE A 49 -0.36 13.24 -5.07
N GLY A 50 -0.41 14.18 -4.12
CA GLY A 50 -1.24 15.39 -4.19
C GLY A 50 -2.75 15.15 -4.07
N LEU A 51 -3.19 13.90 -3.96
CA LEU A 51 -4.59 13.51 -3.79
C LEU A 51 -4.90 13.37 -2.29
N ALA A 52 -5.93 14.09 -1.83
CA ALA A 52 -6.42 13.95 -0.46
C ALA A 52 -7.12 12.61 -0.27
N VAL A 53 -6.86 11.95 0.87
CA VAL A 53 -7.48 10.67 1.23
C VAL A 53 -8.77 10.92 2.00
N ASP A 54 -9.84 10.23 1.62
CA ASP A 54 -11.07 10.17 2.41
C ASP A 54 -10.82 9.33 3.67
N CYS A 55 -10.73 10.01 4.81
CA CYS A 55 -10.45 9.38 6.10
C CYS A 55 -11.71 8.96 6.86
N ARG A 56 -12.86 8.90 6.20
CA ARG A 56 -14.10 8.38 6.79
C ARG A 56 -14.08 6.85 6.80
N THR A 57 -14.98 6.26 7.59
CA THR A 57 -15.20 4.81 7.58
C THR A 57 -15.78 4.40 6.22
N ILE A 58 -15.35 3.26 5.69
CA ILE A 58 -15.81 2.75 4.39
C ILE A 58 -17.32 2.49 4.40
N GLU A 59 -17.86 2.14 5.56
CA GLU A 59 -19.27 1.94 5.83
C GLU A 59 -20.11 3.23 5.66
N SER A 60 -19.46 4.40 5.74
CA SER A 60 -20.10 5.70 5.52
C SER A 60 -20.00 6.20 4.07
N VAL A 61 -19.34 5.43 3.20
CA VAL A 61 -19.15 5.79 1.80
C VAL A 61 -20.45 5.53 1.02
N HIS A 62 -20.86 6.51 0.24
CA HIS A 62 -21.99 6.36 -0.69
C HIS A 62 -21.52 5.63 -1.95
N TRP A 63 -21.66 4.30 -1.97
CA TRP A 63 -21.14 3.42 -3.01
C TRP A 63 -21.63 3.74 -4.44
N ASP A 64 -22.88 4.17 -4.58
CA ASP A 64 -23.45 4.57 -5.88
C ASP A 64 -22.70 5.79 -6.48
N ASN A 65 -22.19 6.68 -5.62
CA ASN A 65 -21.41 7.84 -6.03
C ASN A 65 -19.98 7.49 -6.48
N LEU A 66 -19.44 6.35 -6.04
CA LEU A 66 -18.11 5.87 -6.46
C LEU A 66 -18.16 5.12 -7.79
N ALA A 67 -19.28 4.48 -8.10
CA ALA A 67 -19.55 3.99 -9.45
C ALA A 67 -19.88 5.14 -10.42
N ASP A 68 -20.35 6.28 -9.89
CA ASP A 68 -20.66 7.52 -10.61
C ASP A 68 -19.54 8.56 -10.52
N ALA A 69 -18.34 8.15 -10.09
CA ALA A 69 -17.22 9.02 -9.76
C ALA A 69 -16.83 10.03 -10.87
N GLY A 70 -17.22 9.80 -12.12
CA GLY A 70 -17.10 10.80 -13.20
C GLY A 70 -17.98 12.06 -13.04
N LYS A 71 -18.94 12.09 -12.11
CA LYS A 71 -19.91 13.19 -11.92
C LYS A 71 -19.65 14.10 -10.72
N LEU A 72 -18.85 13.66 -9.74
CA LEU A 72 -18.58 14.45 -8.53
C LEU A 72 -17.34 15.34 -8.70
N THR A 73 -17.50 16.41 -9.47
CA THR A 73 -16.66 17.61 -9.31
C THR A 73 -17.56 18.83 -9.14
N SER A 74 -17.19 19.70 -8.18
CA SER A 74 -17.81 21.00 -7.82
C SER A 74 -18.70 21.07 -6.58
N HIS A 75 -18.21 20.69 -5.40
CA HIS A 75 -18.65 21.35 -4.16
C HIS A 75 -17.44 21.74 -3.31
N SER A 76 -16.75 22.81 -3.73
CA SER A 76 -15.86 23.55 -2.85
C SER A 76 -16.71 24.22 -1.77
N ASN A 77 -16.62 23.73 -0.55
CA ASN A 77 -17.25 24.35 0.60
C ASN A 77 -16.43 25.60 0.98
N THR A 78 -16.75 26.76 0.39
CA THR A 78 -16.12 28.04 0.76
C THR A 78 -16.67 28.49 2.11
N ALA A 79 -15.99 28.14 3.19
CA ALA A 79 -16.17 28.80 4.47
C ALA A 79 -15.54 30.21 4.37
N LYS A 80 -16.40 31.23 4.26
CA LYS A 80 -16.02 32.64 4.41
C LYS A 80 -15.58 32.89 5.86
N HIS A 81 -14.30 33.14 6.09
CA HIS A 81 -13.86 33.86 7.29
C HIS A 81 -12.99 35.06 6.91
N GLY A 82 -13.38 36.20 7.48
CA GLY A 82 -12.91 37.52 7.13
C GLY A 82 -11.49 37.80 7.58
N ASN A 83 -10.82 38.63 6.78
CA ASN A 83 -9.60 39.32 7.13
C ASN A 83 -9.98 40.60 7.91
N PRO A 84 -9.16 41.04 8.89
CA PRO A 84 -8.38 42.23 8.56
C PRO A 84 -6.95 42.27 9.16
N GLY A 85 -6.00 42.67 8.32
CA GLY A 85 -5.00 43.70 8.63
C GLY A 85 -3.68 43.26 9.30
N GLY A 86 -2.54 43.58 8.66
CA GLY A 86 -1.27 43.73 9.37
C GLY A 86 0.02 43.49 8.59
N LEU A 87 0.51 44.55 7.93
CA LEU A 87 1.91 44.98 7.76
C LEU A 87 2.95 44.07 7.06
N ALA A 88 3.51 44.64 5.99
CA ALA A 88 4.61 44.12 5.18
C ALA A 88 6.00 44.44 5.75
N GLY A 89 6.96 43.52 5.55
CA GLY A 89 8.40 43.69 5.72
C GLY A 89 9.16 42.82 4.70
N PRO A 90 10.39 43.16 4.29
CA PRO A 90 10.86 42.91 2.93
C PRO A 90 11.62 41.58 2.73
N GLY A 91 11.24 40.89 1.65
CA GLY A 91 12.11 40.30 0.60
C GLY A 91 13.33 39.45 0.97
N ASN A 92 13.23 38.16 0.65
CA ASN A 92 14.30 37.44 -0.04
C ASN A 92 13.67 36.54 -1.13
N PRO A 93 14.20 36.47 -2.36
CA PRO A 93 13.51 35.83 -3.48
C PRO A 93 13.75 34.33 -3.46
N ILE A 94 12.70 33.56 -3.15
CA ILE A 94 12.63 32.15 -3.51
C ILE A 94 11.86 32.08 -4.82
N ASP A 95 12.53 31.45 -5.77
CA ASP A 95 12.13 31.14 -7.14
C ASP A 95 10.67 30.68 -7.22
N GLN A 96 9.78 31.61 -7.59
CA GLN A 96 8.40 31.30 -7.94
C GLN A 96 8.37 30.88 -9.40
N GLN A 97 8.54 29.59 -9.65
CA GLN A 97 8.05 29.00 -10.89
C GLN A 97 7.16 27.78 -10.60
N ASP A 98 5.88 28.00 -10.94
CA ASP A 98 4.87 27.02 -11.29
C ASP A 98 4.09 26.31 -10.17
N GLY A 99 3.55 27.12 -9.25
CA GLY A 99 2.31 26.79 -8.54
C GLY A 99 1.10 26.92 -9.47
N ARG A 100 0.99 26.04 -10.48
CA ARG A 100 -0.27 25.84 -11.19
C ARG A 100 -1.17 25.00 -10.29
N ASP A 101 -2.21 25.64 -9.75
CA ASP A 101 -3.44 24.98 -9.29
C ASP A 101 -3.87 24.00 -10.39
N ARG A 102 -3.52 22.72 -10.22
CA ARG A 102 -4.06 21.66 -11.06
C ARG A 102 -5.53 21.53 -10.69
N LYS A 103 -6.40 22.24 -11.41
CA LYS A 103 -7.82 21.90 -11.52
C LYS A 103 -7.89 20.39 -11.76
N LEU A 104 -8.62 19.65 -10.91
CA LEU A 104 -8.98 18.28 -11.21
C LEU A 104 -9.63 18.27 -12.61
N GLU A 105 -8.95 17.67 -13.58
CA GLU A 105 -9.57 17.34 -14.86
C GLU A 105 -10.79 16.46 -14.58
N THR A 106 -11.96 16.97 -14.96
CA THR A 106 -13.24 16.28 -14.82
C THR A 106 -13.27 15.13 -15.81
N ALA A 107 -13.60 13.93 -15.35
CA ALA A 107 -13.68 12.74 -16.21
C ALA A 107 -14.77 12.89 -17.30
N GLY A 108 -14.58 12.20 -18.42
CA GLY A 108 -15.68 11.94 -19.36
C GLY A 108 -16.65 10.92 -18.77
N ASP A 109 -17.94 11.03 -19.12
CA ASP A 109 -19.08 10.25 -18.57
C ASP A 109 -19.03 8.72 -18.85
N HIS A 110 -17.90 8.19 -19.35
CA HIS A 110 -17.78 6.84 -19.93
C HIS A 110 -16.54 6.02 -19.53
N ASP A 111 -15.61 6.56 -18.74
CA ASP A 111 -14.44 5.77 -18.32
C ASP A 111 -14.83 4.71 -17.28
N PRO A 112 -14.52 3.42 -17.51
CA PRO A 112 -14.82 2.38 -16.53
C PRO A 112 -14.01 2.61 -15.24
N VAL A 113 -14.70 2.48 -14.10
CA VAL A 113 -14.09 2.53 -12.78
C VAL A 113 -13.60 1.15 -12.37
N HIS A 114 -12.39 1.09 -11.81
CA HIS A 114 -11.76 -0.11 -11.27
C HIS A 114 -11.47 0.07 -9.79
N TRP A 115 -11.56 -0.99 -8.99
CA TRP A 115 -11.29 -0.93 -7.56
C TRP A 115 -10.06 -1.75 -7.19
N TRP A 116 -9.25 -1.20 -6.29
CA TRP A 116 -8.24 -1.95 -5.56
C TRP A 116 -8.60 -1.96 -4.08
N LEU A 117 -8.53 -3.13 -3.43
CA LEU A 117 -8.79 -3.28 -2.01
C LEU A 117 -7.65 -4.03 -1.31
N SER A 118 -7.15 -3.44 -0.24
CA SER A 118 -6.19 -4.08 0.68
C SER A 118 -6.72 -4.08 2.12
N PRO A 119 -7.87 -4.75 2.39
CA PRO A 119 -8.52 -4.72 3.69
C PRO A 119 -7.61 -5.23 4.81
N PRO A 120 -7.88 -4.86 6.08
CA PRO A 120 -7.10 -5.30 7.23
C PRO A 120 -6.85 -6.81 7.22
N CYS A 121 -5.57 -7.21 7.21
CA CYS A 121 -5.17 -8.61 7.15
C CYS A 121 -4.97 -9.26 8.53
N GLN A 122 -4.94 -8.45 9.59
CA GLN A 122 -4.69 -8.89 10.96
C GLN A 122 -5.67 -9.96 11.47
N PRO A 123 -6.98 -9.93 11.13
CA PRO A 123 -7.93 -10.97 11.53
C PRO A 123 -7.56 -12.36 10.98
N TYR A 124 -6.93 -12.40 9.80
CA TYR A 124 -6.57 -13.64 9.09
C TYR A 124 -5.11 -14.08 9.34
N CYS A 125 -4.33 -13.32 10.10
CA CYS A 125 -2.95 -13.66 10.42
C CYS A 125 -2.86 -14.77 11.47
N ARG A 126 -1.87 -15.67 11.37
CA ARG A 126 -1.55 -16.69 12.40
C ARG A 126 -1.26 -16.14 13.80
N ARG A 127 -1.05 -14.82 13.92
CA ARG A 127 -0.83 -14.10 15.19
C ARG A 127 -2.11 -13.52 15.81
N GLY A 128 -3.20 -13.47 15.06
CA GLY A 128 -4.52 -13.09 15.59
C GLY A 128 -5.15 -14.23 16.38
N THR A 129 -6.26 -13.96 17.06
CA THR A 129 -7.07 -14.98 17.73
C THR A 129 -7.66 -16.01 16.76
N GLY A 130 -7.56 -15.77 15.44
CA GLY A 130 -8.20 -16.57 14.39
C GLY A 130 -9.71 -16.36 14.31
N ASP A 131 -10.28 -15.58 15.24
CA ASP A 131 -11.69 -15.21 15.25
C ASP A 131 -11.92 -13.96 14.40
N TYR A 132 -11.76 -14.12 13.09
CA TYR A 132 -12.09 -13.05 12.14
C TYR A 132 -13.60 -12.83 12.00
N VAL A 133 -14.42 -13.76 12.48
CA VAL A 133 -15.89 -13.71 12.40
C VAL A 133 -16.45 -12.58 13.26
N ASN A 134 -15.88 -12.35 14.44
CA ASN A 134 -16.31 -11.28 15.35
C ASN A 134 -15.37 -10.05 15.33
N ASP A 135 -14.43 -9.99 14.39
CA ASP A 135 -13.44 -8.93 14.33
C ASP A 135 -13.97 -7.71 13.57
N ARG A 136 -14.13 -6.59 14.28
CA ARG A 136 -14.62 -5.33 13.70
C ARG A 136 -13.76 -4.77 12.57
N ARG A 137 -12.51 -5.21 12.43
CA ARG A 137 -11.66 -4.83 11.30
C ARG A 137 -12.15 -5.43 9.98
N CYS A 138 -13.04 -6.42 10.03
CA CYS A 138 -13.70 -7.01 8.87
C CYS A 138 -14.97 -6.25 8.45
N ASP A 139 -15.51 -5.35 9.29
CA ASP A 139 -16.80 -4.66 9.09
C ASP A 139 -16.86 -3.97 7.71
N ALA A 140 -15.82 -3.23 7.34
CA ALA A 140 -15.71 -2.56 6.04
C ALA A 140 -15.73 -3.53 4.84
N LEU A 141 -15.07 -4.69 4.95
CA LEU A 141 -15.09 -5.70 3.89
C LEU A 141 -16.47 -6.36 3.79
N LEU A 142 -17.10 -6.66 4.93
CA LEU A 142 -18.45 -7.23 4.99
C LEU A 142 -19.50 -6.27 4.43
N ALA A 143 -19.40 -4.97 4.72
CA ALA A 143 -20.27 -3.94 4.14
C ALA A 143 -20.17 -3.91 2.61
N LEU A 144 -18.96 -4.02 2.06
CA LEU A 144 -18.74 -4.09 0.62
C LEU A 144 -19.30 -5.38 0.00
N ILE A 145 -19.12 -6.52 0.65
CA ILE A 145 -19.71 -7.80 0.22
C ILE A 145 -21.25 -7.68 0.20
N ALA A 146 -21.84 -7.10 1.25
CA ALA A 146 -23.28 -6.88 1.33
C ALA A 146 -23.79 -5.96 0.21
N TRP A 147 -23.07 -4.87 -0.08
CA TRP A 147 -23.39 -3.99 -1.20
C TRP A 147 -23.33 -4.73 -2.55
N MET A 148 -22.30 -5.55 -2.79
CA MET A 148 -22.24 -6.37 -4.01
C MET A 148 -23.41 -7.35 -4.09
N ARG A 149 -23.76 -8.03 -2.99
CA ARG A 149 -24.90 -8.98 -2.95
C ARG A 149 -26.25 -8.31 -3.25
N ALA A 150 -26.38 -7.01 -3.01
CA ALA A 150 -27.57 -6.23 -3.38
C ALA A 150 -27.71 -6.01 -4.90
N GLN A 151 -26.77 -6.50 -5.72
CA GLN A 151 -26.76 -6.40 -7.18
C GLN A 151 -26.98 -4.96 -7.68
N PRO A 152 -26.05 -4.05 -7.33
CA PRO A 152 -26.21 -2.65 -7.67
C PRO A 152 -26.18 -2.47 -9.19
N LYS A 153 -26.94 -1.49 -9.68
CA LYS A 153 -27.08 -1.22 -11.12
C LYS A 153 -25.76 -0.85 -11.79
N ARG A 154 -24.81 -0.32 -11.02
CA ARG A 154 -23.48 0.09 -11.48
C ARG A 154 -22.43 -0.58 -10.60
N ILE A 155 -21.57 -1.37 -11.25
CA ILE A 155 -20.48 -2.11 -10.63
C ILE A 155 -19.17 -1.76 -11.33
N PRO A 156 -18.02 -1.82 -10.63
CA PRO A 156 -16.74 -1.55 -11.25
C PRO A 156 -16.40 -2.59 -12.34
N ALA A 157 -15.63 -2.21 -13.35
CA ALA A 157 -15.28 -3.13 -14.44
C ALA A 157 -14.25 -4.19 -13.99
N LYS A 158 -13.38 -3.83 -13.05
CA LYS A 158 -12.33 -4.69 -12.49
C LYS A 158 -12.22 -4.44 -10.99
N ILE A 159 -12.02 -5.49 -10.22
CA ILE A 159 -11.72 -5.43 -8.79
C ILE A 159 -10.47 -6.26 -8.53
N VAL A 160 -9.50 -5.69 -7.81
CA VAL A 160 -8.31 -6.40 -7.34
C VAL A 160 -8.27 -6.35 -5.83
N ILE A 161 -8.03 -7.51 -5.20
CA ILE A 161 -7.95 -7.64 -3.74
C ILE A 161 -6.60 -8.24 -3.40
N GLU A 162 -5.90 -7.62 -2.44
CA GLU A 162 -4.70 -8.17 -1.83
C GLU A 162 -4.97 -8.50 -0.35
N ASN A 163 -4.48 -9.67 0.09
CA ASN A 163 -4.50 -10.05 1.49
C ASN A 163 -3.42 -11.08 1.82
N VAL A 164 -3.34 -11.53 3.07
CA VAL A 164 -2.48 -12.64 3.48
C VAL A 164 -3.01 -13.99 2.96
N PRO A 165 -2.16 -15.01 2.73
CA PRO A 165 -2.59 -16.29 2.14
C PRO A 165 -3.75 -16.99 2.87
N LEU A 166 -3.83 -16.87 4.19
CA LEU A 166 -4.90 -17.48 4.99
C LEU A 166 -6.28 -16.87 4.75
N PHE A 167 -6.36 -15.67 4.15
CA PHE A 167 -7.63 -15.07 3.75
C PHE A 167 -8.36 -15.95 2.73
N ALA A 168 -7.65 -16.60 1.80
CA ALA A 168 -8.22 -17.36 0.69
C ALA A 168 -9.19 -18.47 1.14
N SER A 169 -8.93 -19.07 2.31
CA SER A 169 -9.72 -20.14 2.92
C SER A 169 -10.68 -19.64 4.02
N SER A 170 -10.88 -18.33 4.15
CA SER A 170 -11.79 -17.75 5.13
C SER A 170 -13.22 -17.69 4.61
N SER A 171 -14.21 -17.73 5.51
CA SER A 171 -15.62 -17.58 5.11
C SER A 171 -15.91 -16.21 4.49
N HIS A 172 -15.12 -15.17 4.79
CA HIS A 172 -15.23 -13.86 4.15
C HIS A 172 -14.77 -13.90 2.68
N ALA A 173 -13.73 -14.68 2.36
CA ALA A 173 -13.33 -14.90 0.97
C ALA A 173 -14.37 -15.71 0.20
N ASP A 174 -14.98 -16.73 0.82
CA ASP A 174 -16.12 -17.45 0.23
C ASP A 174 -17.28 -16.51 -0.08
N GLN A 175 -17.69 -15.70 0.90
CA GLN A 175 -18.80 -14.76 0.73
C GLN A 175 -18.56 -13.72 -0.35
N LEU A 176 -17.30 -13.28 -0.49
CA LEU A 176 -16.87 -12.35 -1.53
C LEU A 176 -16.86 -13.00 -2.91
N ARG A 177 -16.32 -14.23 -3.05
CA ARG A 177 -16.37 -14.99 -4.31
C ARG A 177 -17.80 -15.15 -4.79
N ASP A 178 -18.71 -15.55 -3.90
CA ASP A 178 -20.14 -15.67 -4.21
C ASP A 178 -20.74 -14.34 -4.69
N ALA A 179 -20.48 -13.24 -3.97
CA ALA A 179 -20.99 -11.93 -4.32
C ALA A 179 -20.51 -11.47 -5.70
N LEU A 180 -19.23 -11.71 -6.02
CA LEU A 180 -18.64 -11.43 -7.32
C LEU A 180 -19.25 -12.31 -8.42
N CYS A 181 -19.39 -13.62 -8.19
CA CYS A 181 -20.00 -14.55 -9.14
C CYS A 181 -21.45 -14.19 -9.48
N ILE A 182 -22.25 -13.82 -8.47
CA ILE A 182 -23.65 -13.38 -8.67
C ILE A 182 -23.73 -12.11 -9.52
N ASN A 183 -22.74 -11.23 -9.43
CA ASN A 183 -22.62 -10.03 -10.27
C ASN A 183 -21.89 -10.30 -11.60
N GLY A 184 -21.72 -11.56 -12.00
CA GLY A 184 -21.18 -11.93 -13.32
C GLY A 184 -19.67 -11.74 -13.49
N TYR A 185 -18.91 -11.51 -12.41
CA TYR A 185 -17.46 -11.40 -12.52
C TYR A 185 -16.82 -12.76 -12.82
N ARG A 186 -15.76 -12.72 -13.65
CA ARG A 186 -14.82 -13.83 -13.82
C ARG A 186 -13.65 -13.61 -12.88
N ILE A 187 -13.33 -14.62 -12.07
CA ILE A 187 -12.35 -14.53 -10.99
C ILE A 187 -11.06 -15.25 -11.38
N THR A 188 -9.91 -14.66 -11.05
CA THR A 188 -8.59 -15.31 -11.08
C THR A 188 -7.88 -15.04 -9.76
N GLU A 189 -7.29 -16.08 -9.18
CA GLU A 189 -6.65 -16.03 -7.88
C GLU A 189 -5.21 -16.52 -8.00
N ALA A 190 -4.30 -15.89 -7.27
CA ALA A 190 -2.92 -16.35 -7.16
C ALA A 190 -2.34 -16.00 -5.80
N THR A 191 -1.33 -16.76 -5.39
CA THR A 191 -0.48 -16.38 -4.26
C THR A 191 0.90 -16.03 -4.81
N LEU A 192 1.31 -14.78 -4.62
CA LEU A 192 2.54 -14.22 -5.19
C LEU A 192 3.49 -13.76 -4.10
N CYS A 193 4.79 -13.92 -4.35
CA CYS A 193 5.88 -13.46 -3.51
C CYS A 193 6.81 -12.56 -4.32
N PRO A 194 7.30 -11.42 -3.79
CA PRO A 194 8.23 -10.55 -4.50
C PRO A 194 9.50 -11.25 -4.99
N THR A 195 9.90 -12.36 -4.38
CA THR A 195 11.02 -13.21 -4.87
C THR A 195 10.80 -13.73 -6.29
N GLN A 196 9.55 -13.92 -6.72
CA GLN A 196 9.21 -14.31 -8.10
C GLN A 196 9.38 -13.14 -9.09
N PHE A 197 9.58 -11.92 -8.58
CA PHE A 197 9.75 -10.69 -9.35
C PHE A 197 11.17 -10.13 -9.21
N GLY A 198 12.11 -10.95 -8.72
CA GLY A 198 13.51 -10.56 -8.54
C GLY A 198 13.77 -9.68 -7.32
N ILE A 199 12.89 -9.70 -6.32
CA ILE A 199 13.05 -8.90 -5.09
C ILE A 199 13.44 -9.82 -3.92
N PRO A 200 14.54 -9.56 -3.19
CA PRO A 200 15.01 -10.42 -2.10
C PRO A 200 14.19 -10.25 -0.79
N ASN A 201 12.86 -10.42 -0.86
CA ASN A 201 11.94 -10.35 0.27
C ASN A 201 10.82 -11.40 0.22
N ARG A 202 10.76 -12.26 1.25
CA ARG A 202 9.75 -13.32 1.41
C ARG A 202 8.42 -12.77 1.92
N ARG A 203 7.69 -12.02 1.08
CA ARG A 203 6.36 -11.45 1.38
C ARG A 203 5.26 -12.12 0.55
N LEU A 204 4.94 -13.35 0.93
CA LEU A 204 3.85 -14.09 0.28
C LEU A 204 2.49 -13.42 0.56
N ARG A 205 1.72 -13.14 -0.49
CA ARG A 205 0.40 -12.53 -0.44
C ARG A 205 -0.56 -13.20 -1.42
N TYR A 206 -1.81 -13.26 -1.03
CA TYR A 206 -2.90 -13.72 -1.87
C TYR A 206 -3.50 -12.53 -2.63
N TYR A 207 -3.81 -12.77 -3.90
CA TYR A 207 -4.44 -11.81 -4.79
C TYR A 207 -5.65 -12.45 -5.46
N MET A 208 -6.75 -11.70 -5.53
CA MET A 208 -7.94 -12.03 -6.30
C MET A 208 -8.21 -10.91 -7.31
N ILE A 209 -8.32 -11.25 -8.58
CA ILE A 209 -8.73 -10.34 -9.66
C ILE A 209 -10.11 -10.79 -10.14
N ALA A 210 -11.09 -9.89 -10.06
CA ALA A 210 -12.43 -10.08 -10.60
C ALA A 210 -12.65 -9.10 -11.75
N ASN A 211 -13.05 -9.59 -12.93
CA ASN A 211 -13.29 -8.76 -14.10
C ASN A 211 -14.63 -9.10 -14.77
N GLN A 212 -15.37 -8.07 -15.18
CA GLN A 212 -16.71 -8.21 -15.77
C GLN A 212 -16.72 -8.83 -17.17
N SER A 213 -15.64 -8.63 -17.94
CA SER A 213 -15.64 -8.93 -19.37
C SER A 213 -14.95 -10.26 -19.71
N HIS A 214 -13.77 -10.51 -19.14
CA HIS A 214 -12.94 -11.66 -19.45
C HIS A 214 -12.16 -12.12 -18.22
N GLN A 215 -11.65 -13.34 -18.24
CA GLN A 215 -10.74 -13.82 -17.22
C GLN A 215 -9.35 -13.22 -17.46
N VAL A 216 -8.73 -12.67 -16.41
CA VAL A 216 -7.44 -11.97 -16.50
C VAL A 216 -6.32 -12.94 -16.15
N SER A 217 -5.28 -13.05 -16.99
CA SER A 217 -4.07 -13.79 -16.65
C SER A 217 -3.21 -13.00 -15.66
N ILE A 218 -2.53 -13.72 -14.76
CA ILE A 218 -1.54 -13.12 -13.87
C ILE A 218 -0.17 -13.46 -14.41
N ASP A 219 0.51 -12.45 -14.95
CA ASP A 219 1.82 -12.63 -15.54
C ASP A 219 2.90 -12.55 -14.46
N VAL A 220 3.49 -13.72 -14.17
CA VAL A 220 4.68 -13.82 -13.34
C VAL A 220 5.90 -13.87 -14.27
N PRO A 221 6.94 -13.06 -14.04
CA PRO A 221 8.16 -13.12 -14.84
C PRO A 221 8.73 -14.54 -14.89
N ALA A 222 9.08 -15.00 -16.10
CA ALA A 222 9.72 -16.31 -16.28
C ALA A 222 11.14 -16.32 -15.68
N ASP A 223 11.82 -15.17 -15.71
CA ASP A 223 13.10 -14.96 -15.04
C ASP A 223 12.87 -14.31 -13.67
N ALA A 224 13.28 -15.03 -12.62
CA ALA A 224 13.25 -14.57 -11.23
C ALA A 224 14.62 -14.04 -10.77
N SER A 225 15.52 -13.70 -11.69
CA SER A 225 16.80 -13.07 -11.39
C SER A 225 16.62 -11.83 -10.52
N LEU A 226 17.53 -11.65 -9.57
CA LEU A 226 17.48 -10.54 -8.64
C LEU A 226 17.67 -9.22 -9.40
N ARG A 227 16.72 -8.29 -9.22
CA ARG A 227 16.84 -6.92 -9.73
C ARG A 227 17.89 -6.12 -8.96
N PHE A 228 18.10 -6.48 -7.71
CA PHE A 228 19.08 -5.95 -6.78
C PHE A 228 19.26 -6.93 -5.62
N THR A 229 20.36 -6.82 -4.91
CA THR A 229 20.68 -7.61 -3.71
C THR A 229 20.36 -6.81 -2.44
N ILE A 230 20.35 -7.47 -1.27
CA ILE A 230 20.23 -6.75 0.01
C ILE A 230 21.36 -5.71 0.19
N PRO A 231 22.64 -6.03 -0.05
CA PRO A 231 23.73 -5.05 -0.01
C PRO A 231 23.44 -3.75 -0.80
N ASP A 232 22.85 -3.86 -2.00
CA ASP A 232 22.59 -2.72 -2.89
C ASP A 232 21.61 -1.69 -2.31
N ILE A 233 20.74 -2.11 -1.39
CA ILE A 233 19.69 -1.24 -0.84
C ILE A 233 20.03 -0.70 0.54
N LEU A 234 21.11 -1.16 1.17
CA LEU A 234 21.52 -0.73 2.50
C LEU A 234 21.95 0.75 2.50
N ASP A 235 21.52 1.48 3.52
CA ASP A 235 22.06 2.81 3.81
C ASP A 235 23.54 2.69 4.23
N PRO A 236 24.31 3.79 4.10
CA PRO A 236 25.59 3.90 4.78
C PRO A 236 25.48 3.53 6.26
N MET A 237 26.56 2.98 6.80
CA MET A 237 26.61 2.51 8.19
C MET A 237 26.06 3.58 9.15
N PRO A 238 25.07 3.25 10.00
CA PRO A 238 24.58 4.20 10.98
C PRO A 238 25.68 4.58 11.98
N ASN A 239 25.62 5.81 12.49
CA ASN A 239 26.40 6.23 13.66
C ASN A 239 26.28 5.21 14.79
N VAL A 240 27.34 5.03 15.56
CA VAL A 240 27.43 4.02 16.64
C VAL A 240 26.31 4.17 17.67
N ASP A 241 25.86 5.40 17.92
CA ASP A 241 24.80 5.74 18.89
C ASP A 241 23.39 5.71 18.28
N SER A 242 23.25 5.26 17.03
CA SER A 242 21.94 5.17 16.38
C SER A 242 21.04 4.16 17.09
N THR A 243 19.78 4.54 17.29
CA THR A 243 18.71 3.66 17.79
C THR A 243 18.38 2.48 16.86
N ARG A 244 18.97 2.46 15.66
CA ARG A 244 18.91 1.33 14.73
C ARG A 244 19.73 0.13 15.21
N TRP A 245 20.79 0.34 16.00
CA TRP A 245 21.57 -0.76 16.56
C TRP A 245 20.74 -1.55 17.57
N ILE A 246 20.89 -2.88 17.53
CA ILE A 246 20.36 -3.78 18.56
C ILE A 246 21.42 -3.89 19.65
N SER A 247 21.01 -3.75 20.91
CA SER A 247 21.95 -3.94 22.02
C SER A 247 22.43 -5.40 22.07
N PRO A 248 23.68 -5.65 22.49
CA PRO A 248 24.20 -7.02 22.59
C PRO A 248 23.31 -7.94 23.45
N GLN A 249 22.75 -7.40 24.54
CA GLN A 249 21.81 -8.14 25.39
C GLN A 249 20.58 -8.61 24.62
N ILE A 250 19.91 -7.71 23.89
CA ILE A 250 18.72 -8.07 23.10
C ILE A 250 19.09 -9.06 21.99
N ALA A 251 20.22 -8.85 21.31
CA ALA A 251 20.68 -9.76 20.27
C ALA A 251 20.88 -11.18 20.83
N ASN A 252 21.44 -11.31 22.03
CA ASN A 252 21.61 -12.58 22.72
C ASN A 252 20.26 -13.19 23.16
N ASP A 253 19.39 -12.40 23.80
CA ASP A 253 18.09 -12.86 24.30
C ASP A 253 17.20 -13.43 23.19
N TYR A 254 17.34 -12.93 21.96
CA TYR A 254 16.55 -13.35 20.80
C TYR A 254 17.35 -14.09 19.72
N ALA A 255 18.58 -14.51 19.99
CA ALA A 255 19.50 -15.06 18.98
C ALA A 255 18.89 -16.24 18.18
N ALA A 256 18.15 -17.13 18.85
CA ALA A 256 17.52 -18.29 18.23
C ALA A 256 16.22 -17.97 17.44
N ALA A 257 15.66 -16.77 17.59
CA ALA A 257 14.35 -16.40 17.05
C ALA A 257 14.39 -15.22 16.07
N MET A 258 15.49 -14.46 16.03
CA MET A 258 15.71 -13.40 15.06
C MET A 258 16.05 -13.99 13.69
N ASP A 259 15.40 -13.46 12.66
CA ASP A 259 15.81 -13.68 11.29
C ASP A 259 16.92 -12.66 10.97
N VAL A 260 18.10 -13.13 10.59
CA VAL A 260 19.27 -12.28 10.36
C VAL A 260 19.79 -12.50 8.94
N VAL A 261 20.13 -11.40 8.28
CA VAL A 261 20.81 -11.39 6.98
C VAL A 261 22.16 -10.71 7.13
N ASP A 262 23.17 -11.25 6.44
CA ASP A 262 24.51 -10.66 6.42
C ASP A 262 24.58 -9.52 5.40
N ALA A 263 25.24 -8.42 5.77
CA ALA A 263 25.26 -7.19 4.98
C ALA A 263 26.04 -7.31 3.65
N ASP A 264 26.90 -8.31 3.54
CA ASP A 264 27.76 -8.62 2.40
C ASP A 264 27.29 -9.86 1.62
N ASP A 265 26.25 -10.55 2.09
CA ASP A 265 25.68 -11.71 1.39
C ASP A 265 24.74 -11.25 0.25
N ALA A 266 25.26 -11.31 -0.98
CA ALA A 266 24.51 -11.01 -2.19
C ALA A 266 23.35 -11.99 -2.46
N ALA A 267 23.37 -13.19 -1.87
CA ALA A 267 22.31 -14.19 -1.98
C ALA A 267 21.25 -14.06 -0.87
N ALA A 268 21.45 -13.14 0.08
CA ALA A 268 20.54 -12.98 1.21
C ALA A 268 19.12 -12.61 0.76
N THR A 269 18.13 -13.20 1.42
CA THR A 269 16.71 -12.88 1.23
C THR A 269 16.06 -12.64 2.58
N SER A 270 15.49 -11.46 2.74
CA SER A 270 14.86 -11.05 4.00
C SER A 270 13.49 -11.69 4.20
N ALA A 271 13.10 -11.86 5.47
CA ALA A 271 11.75 -12.17 5.89
C ALA A 271 10.78 -11.00 5.63
N CYS A 272 9.47 -11.30 5.61
CA CYS A 272 8.43 -10.28 5.49
C CYS A 272 8.50 -9.25 6.61
N PHE A 273 8.62 -7.96 6.25
CA PHE A 273 8.43 -6.86 7.19
C PHE A 273 6.95 -6.70 7.52
N ALA A 274 6.60 -6.84 8.80
CA ALA A 274 5.26 -6.65 9.33
C ALA A 274 5.17 -5.32 10.09
N SER A 275 3.96 -4.82 10.31
CA SER A 275 3.74 -3.53 11.01
C SER A 275 4.27 -3.49 12.45
N GLY A 276 4.63 -4.65 13.02
CA GLY A 276 5.26 -4.78 14.32
C GLY A 276 6.77 -4.60 14.34
N TYR A 277 7.48 -4.38 13.22
CA TYR A 277 8.95 -4.40 13.15
C TYR A 277 9.64 -3.44 14.12
N GLY A 278 9.12 -2.22 14.28
CA GLY A 278 9.63 -1.25 15.24
C GLY A 278 9.32 -1.54 16.71
N LYS A 279 8.61 -2.63 17.02
CA LYS A 279 8.16 -2.99 18.39
C LYS A 279 8.56 -4.41 18.81
N SER A 280 8.48 -5.38 17.91
CA SER A 280 8.70 -6.80 18.19
C SER A 280 9.99 -7.27 17.53
N MET A 281 10.82 -8.01 18.28
CA MET A 281 12.09 -8.56 17.79
C MET A 281 11.95 -9.82 16.93
N ILE A 282 10.78 -10.44 16.95
CA ILE A 282 10.55 -11.75 16.33
C ILE A 282 9.39 -11.68 15.34
N ARG A 283 9.48 -12.49 14.28
CA ARG A 283 8.47 -12.62 13.20
C ARG A 283 7.91 -11.27 12.70
N SER A 284 8.75 -10.25 12.62
CA SER A 284 8.36 -8.89 12.24
C SER A 284 9.19 -8.32 11.09
N GLY A 285 10.30 -8.99 10.74
CA GLY A 285 11.24 -8.64 9.68
C GLY A 285 12.63 -9.20 10.00
N SER A 286 13.56 -9.08 9.06
CA SER A 286 14.97 -9.46 9.27
C SER A 286 15.77 -8.35 9.96
N TYR A 287 16.94 -8.68 10.46
CA TYR A 287 17.95 -7.76 10.97
C TYR A 287 19.24 -7.90 10.17
N VAL A 288 20.00 -6.82 10.03
CA VAL A 288 21.23 -6.81 9.26
C VAL A 288 22.41 -7.02 10.19
N ARG A 289 23.27 -7.99 9.88
CA ARG A 289 24.54 -8.20 10.57
C ARG A 289 25.67 -7.43 9.87
N HIS A 290 26.40 -6.65 10.66
CA HIS A 290 27.62 -5.93 10.28
C HIS A 290 28.74 -6.36 11.23
N GLY A 291 29.58 -7.30 10.79
CA GLY A 291 30.54 -7.95 11.68
C GLY A 291 29.83 -8.64 12.85
N GLU A 292 30.17 -8.26 14.09
CA GLU A 292 29.58 -8.84 15.30
C GLU A 292 28.27 -8.16 15.75
N ARG A 293 27.85 -7.07 15.10
CA ARG A 293 26.70 -6.27 15.54
C ARG A 293 25.49 -6.47 14.66
N LEU A 294 24.31 -6.43 15.27
CA LEU A 294 23.02 -6.45 14.57
C LEU A 294 22.38 -5.06 14.58
N ARG A 295 21.73 -4.70 13.47
CA ARG A 295 20.88 -3.51 13.37
C ARG A 295 19.56 -3.79 12.68
N ARG A 296 18.60 -2.90 12.88
CA ARG A 296 17.39 -2.86 12.08
C ARG A 296 17.67 -2.38 10.66
N PHE A 297 16.84 -2.82 9.73
CA PHE A 297 16.64 -2.10 8.48
C PHE A 297 16.00 -0.73 8.78
N SER A 298 16.49 0.33 8.15
CA SER A 298 15.87 1.65 8.19
C SER A 298 14.54 1.63 7.44
N PRO A 299 13.62 2.58 7.72
CA PRO A 299 12.41 2.71 6.91
C PRO A 299 12.70 2.90 5.42
N THR A 300 13.79 3.61 5.08
CA THR A 300 14.20 3.83 3.69
C THR A 300 14.67 2.53 3.03
N GLU A 301 15.46 1.71 3.73
CA GLU A 301 15.90 0.40 3.21
C GLU A 301 14.70 -0.53 2.98
N VAL A 302 13.73 -0.57 3.92
CA VAL A 302 12.49 -1.35 3.75
C VAL A 302 11.65 -0.80 2.58
N SER A 303 11.59 0.53 2.42
CA SER A 303 10.87 1.18 1.31
C SER A 303 11.47 0.81 -0.06
N ARG A 304 12.81 0.86 -0.21
CA ARG A 304 13.53 0.41 -1.42
C ARG A 304 13.27 -1.06 -1.69
N LEU A 305 13.34 -1.91 -0.67
CA LEU A 305 13.07 -3.34 -0.78
C LEU A 305 11.64 -3.64 -1.26
N MET A 306 10.66 -2.83 -0.84
CA MET A 306 9.27 -2.97 -1.30
C MET A 306 9.04 -2.39 -2.71
N GLY A 307 10.05 -1.75 -3.31
CA GLY A 307 10.04 -1.21 -4.66
C GLY A 307 9.47 0.19 -4.79
N PHE A 308 9.36 0.94 -3.68
CA PHE A 308 9.04 2.38 -3.75
C PHE A 308 10.21 3.12 -4.40
N SER A 309 9.90 4.10 -5.25
CA SER A 309 10.93 4.92 -5.90
C SER A 309 11.58 5.88 -4.91
N ALA A 310 12.79 6.34 -5.25
CA ALA A 310 13.50 7.37 -4.47
C ALA A 310 12.75 8.71 -4.35
N ARG A 311 11.72 8.92 -5.19
CA ARG A 311 10.84 10.09 -5.11
C ARG A 311 9.78 9.97 -4.00
N PHE A 312 9.50 8.76 -3.52
CA PHE A 312 8.56 8.55 -2.43
C PHE A 312 9.20 8.93 -1.09
N GLN A 313 8.56 9.80 -0.33
CA GLN A 313 9.08 10.34 0.92
C GLN A 313 8.05 10.29 2.04
N PHE A 314 8.52 10.05 3.26
CA PHE A 314 7.70 10.22 4.45
C PHE A 314 7.84 11.66 4.95
N PRO A 315 6.75 12.30 5.43
CA PRO A 315 6.84 13.55 6.17
C PRO A 315 7.90 13.47 7.28
N PRO A 316 8.76 14.49 7.43
CA PRO A 316 9.93 14.42 8.30
C PRO A 316 9.58 14.26 9.78
N ASP A 317 8.40 14.73 10.20
CA ASP A 317 7.88 14.62 11.57
C ASP A 317 7.47 13.20 11.98
N LEU A 318 7.29 12.28 11.02
CA LEU A 318 6.93 10.91 11.35
C LEU A 318 8.13 10.13 11.90
N SER A 319 7.95 9.50 13.06
CA SER A 319 8.96 8.63 13.65
C SER A 319 9.17 7.35 12.83
N ASP A 320 10.38 6.79 12.89
CA ASP A 320 10.71 5.50 12.25
C ASP A 320 9.73 4.39 12.61
N ARG A 321 9.24 4.38 13.86
CA ARG A 321 8.24 3.41 14.32
C ARG A 321 6.92 3.52 13.54
N LYS A 322 6.44 4.73 13.25
CA LYS A 322 5.26 4.93 12.41
C LYS A 322 5.55 4.51 10.97
N ARG A 323 6.72 4.90 10.42
CA ARG A 323 7.12 4.54 9.06
C ARG A 323 7.23 3.03 8.85
N TRP A 324 7.84 2.29 9.77
CA TRP A 324 7.88 0.82 9.73
C TRP A 324 6.49 0.20 9.84
N LYS A 325 5.60 0.75 10.68
CA LYS A 325 4.21 0.29 10.79
C LYS A 325 3.50 0.39 9.43
N MET A 326 3.62 1.55 8.79
CA MET A 326 3.03 1.83 7.48
C MET A 326 3.60 0.94 6.37
N LEU A 327 4.93 0.83 6.28
CA LEU A 327 5.60 -0.05 5.31
C LEU A 327 5.21 -1.51 5.51
N GLY A 328 5.16 -1.99 6.76
CA GLY A 328 4.77 -3.36 7.06
C GLY A 328 3.35 -3.71 6.60
N ASN A 329 2.45 -2.72 6.57
CA ASN A 329 1.08 -2.84 6.05
C ASN A 329 0.96 -2.54 4.54
N SER A 330 2.03 -2.08 3.88
CA SER A 330 1.97 -1.67 2.47
C SER A 330 2.16 -2.85 1.49
N LEU A 331 2.21 -2.55 0.20
CA LEU A 331 2.25 -3.53 -0.89
C LEU A 331 3.64 -3.65 -1.49
N SER A 332 3.91 -4.76 -2.19
CA SER A 332 5.10 -4.87 -3.01
C SER A 332 4.84 -4.23 -4.37
N ILE A 333 5.51 -3.11 -4.67
CA ILE A 333 5.30 -2.35 -5.90
C ILE A 333 5.50 -3.20 -7.16
N PRO A 334 6.56 -4.04 -7.28
CA PRO A 334 6.75 -4.87 -8.48
C PRO A 334 5.60 -5.86 -8.73
N VAL A 335 5.02 -6.43 -7.66
CA VAL A 335 3.86 -7.33 -7.78
C VAL A 335 2.62 -6.53 -8.19
N VAL A 336 2.37 -5.37 -7.57
CA VAL A 336 1.23 -4.52 -7.92
C VAL A 336 1.31 -4.06 -9.37
N LYS A 337 2.50 -3.68 -9.87
CA LYS A 337 2.69 -3.31 -11.28
C LYS A 337 2.25 -4.42 -12.23
N SER A 338 2.55 -5.69 -11.94
CA SER A 338 2.16 -6.80 -12.83
C SER A 338 0.65 -7.06 -12.85
N LEU A 339 -0.06 -6.69 -11.79
CA LEU A 339 -1.52 -6.87 -11.69
C LEU A 339 -2.32 -5.70 -12.30
N LEU A 340 -1.66 -4.56 -12.50
CA LEU A 340 -2.23 -3.34 -13.12
C LEU A 340 -2.08 -3.30 -14.63
N LEU A 341 -1.10 -4.01 -15.19
CA LEU A 341 -0.98 -4.25 -16.62
C LEU A 341 -2.21 -5.03 -17.13
#